data_AF-A0A527TLW7-F1
#
_entry.id   AF-A0A527TLW7-F1
#
_cell.length_a   1.000
_cell.length_b   1.000
_cell.length_c   1.000
_cell.angle_alpha   90.00
_cell.angle_beta   90.00
_cell.angle_gamma   90.00
#
_symmetry.space_group_name_H-M   'P 1'
#
loop_
_entity.id
_entity.type
_entity.pdbx_description
1 polymer ?
#
loop_
_entity_poly.entity_id
_entity_poly.type
_entity_poly.pdbx_seq_one_letter_code
_entity_poly.pdbx_strand_id
1 'polypeptide(L)'
;IFNCVARIGWMYRMTQFKDKAGKDRENASLGLLAYPSLMAADILLYRATHVPVGEDQKQHLELTRDIAQKFNNDFSEKIAA
;
A
#
# COMPACT_ATOMS: atom_id res chain seq x y z
N ILE A 1 9.32 -1.92 6.23
CA ILE A 1 9.99 -1.78 4.91
C ILE A 1 9.11 -1.00 3.94
N PHE A 2 7.94 -1.50 3.54
CA PHE A 2 7.12 -0.80 2.53
C PHE A 2 6.57 0.56 2.97
N ASN A 3 6.37 0.83 4.26
CA ASN A 3 6.09 2.19 4.75
C ASN A 3 7.21 3.20 4.42
N CYS A 4 8.46 2.75 4.27
CA CYS A 4 9.59 3.61 3.88
C CYS A 4 9.66 3.84 2.37
N VAL A 5 8.94 3.05 1.58
CA VAL A 5 8.86 3.13 0.11
C VAL A 5 7.63 3.93 -0.30
N ALA A 6 6.50 3.64 0.32
CA ALA A 6 5.22 4.25 0.02
C ALA A 6 5.17 5.68 0.53
N ARG A 7 4.80 6.62 -0.35
CA ARG A 7 4.75 8.04 0.00
C ARG A 7 3.48 8.34 0.80
N ILE A 8 3.59 9.19 1.83
CA ILE A 8 2.45 9.57 2.66
C ILE A 8 1.29 10.18 1.84
N GLY A 9 1.61 10.92 0.77
CA GLY A 9 0.62 11.47 -0.15
C GLY A 9 -0.17 10.41 -0.94
N TRP A 10 0.36 9.18 -1.11
CA TRP A 10 -0.38 8.08 -1.72
C TRP A 10 -1.47 7.59 -0.76
N MET A 11 -1.14 7.46 0.52
CA MET A 11 -2.08 7.01 1.57
C MET A 11 -3.23 7.99 1.75
N TYR A 12 -2.94 9.30 1.82
CA TYR A 12 -3.98 10.33 1.98
C TYR A 12 -4.93 10.45 0.78
N ARG A 13 -4.57 9.91 -0.39
CA ARG A 13 -5.44 9.90 -1.57
C ARG A 13 -6.40 8.72 -1.62
N MET A 14 -6.20 7.69 -0.80
CA MET A 14 -7.03 6.49 -0.77
C MET A 14 -8.47 6.83 -0.39
N THR A 15 -9.42 6.36 -1.20
CA THR A 15 -10.86 6.57 -0.97
C THR A 15 -11.27 5.98 0.37
N GLN A 16 -10.82 4.77 0.67
CA GLN A 16 -11.09 4.09 1.93
C GLN A 16 -10.58 4.85 3.16
N PHE A 17 -9.43 5.51 3.07
CA PHE A 17 -8.96 6.35 4.17
C PHE A 17 -9.88 7.57 4.36
N LYS A 18 -10.23 8.27 3.27
CA LYS A 18 -11.12 9.44 3.33
C LYS A 18 -12.50 9.10 3.87
N ASP A 19 -13.06 7.96 3.47
CA ASP A 19 -14.40 7.53 3.86
C ASP A 19 -14.43 7.09 5.33
N LYS A 20 -13.45 6.28 5.76
CA LYS A 20 -13.40 5.75 7.13
C LYS A 20 -12.90 6.76 8.17
N ALA A 21 -11.98 7.65 7.80
CA ALA A 21 -11.52 8.72 8.68
C ALA A 21 -12.52 9.88 8.77
N GLY A 22 -13.35 10.06 7.73
CA GLY A 22 -14.39 11.08 7.69
C GLY A 22 -13.83 12.50 7.85
N LYS A 23 -14.53 13.30 8.67
CA LYS A 23 -14.16 14.70 8.98
C LYS A 23 -13.01 14.80 9.98
N ASP A 24 -12.78 13.77 10.78
CA ASP A 24 -11.80 13.76 11.87
C ASP A 24 -10.56 12.95 11.48
N ARG A 25 -9.88 13.43 10.43
CA ARG A 25 -8.72 12.74 9.85
C ARG A 25 -7.50 12.75 10.77
N GLU A 26 -7.42 13.73 11.66
CA GLU A 26 -6.31 13.87 12.60
C GLU A 26 -6.38 12.83 13.72
N ASN A 27 -7.59 12.41 14.13
CA ASN A 27 -7.77 11.35 15.11
C ASN A 27 -7.83 9.94 14.49
N ALA A 28 -7.68 9.81 13.17
CA ALA A 28 -7.62 8.51 12.52
C ALA A 28 -6.39 7.73 13.01
N SER A 29 -6.58 6.44 13.29
CA SER A 29 -5.47 5.60 13.71
C SER A 29 -4.41 5.47 12.61
N LEU A 30 -3.14 5.37 13.01
CA LEU A 30 -2.04 5.07 12.08
C LEU A 30 -2.32 3.79 11.30
N GLY A 31 -2.94 2.78 11.93
CA GLY A 31 -3.33 1.54 11.27
C GLY A 31 -4.29 1.78 10.11
N LEU A 32 -5.30 2.65 10.28
CA LEU A 32 -6.24 3.00 9.22
C LEU A 32 -5.57 3.71 8.04
N LEU A 33 -4.53 4.50 8.28
CA LEU A 33 -3.76 5.14 7.22
C LEU A 33 -2.80 4.16 6.52
N ALA A 34 -2.15 3.29 7.28
CA ALA A 34 -1.04 2.48 6.82
C ALA A 34 -1.42 1.06 6.36
N TYR A 35 -2.64 0.57 6.64
CA TYR A 35 -3.03 -0.79 6.28
C TYR A 35 -2.89 -1.12 4.78
N PRO A 36 -3.02 -0.20 3.81
CA PRO A 36 -2.77 -0.54 2.41
C PRO A 36 -1.31 -0.95 2.14
N SER A 37 -0.36 -0.39 2.89
CA SER A 37 1.05 -0.81 2.86
C SER A 37 1.27 -2.15 3.56
N LEU A 38 0.49 -2.44 4.61
CA LEU A 38 0.47 -3.77 5.23
C LEU A 38 -0.07 -4.82 4.25
N MET A 39 -1.16 -4.53 3.54
CA MET A 39 -1.70 -5.39 2.48
C MET A 39 -0.65 -5.64 1.37
N ALA A 40 0.11 -4.63 0.98
CA ALA A 40 1.21 -4.80 0.04
C ALA A 40 2.29 -5.75 0.60
N ALA A 41 2.60 -5.67 1.91
CA ALA A 41 3.50 -6.60 2.57
C ALA A 41 2.98 -8.04 2.52
N ASP A 42 1.70 -8.25 2.84
CA ASP A 42 1.07 -9.56 2.83
C ASP A 42 1.11 -10.21 1.44
N ILE A 43 0.88 -9.43 0.38
CA ILE A 43 0.91 -9.91 -1.01
C ILE A 43 2.34 -10.22 -1.47
N LEU A 44 3.27 -9.27 -1.29
CA LEU A 44 4.60 -9.35 -1.89
C LEU A 44 5.53 -10.31 -1.14
N LEU A 45 5.29 -10.55 0.15
CA LEU A 45 6.04 -11.53 0.93
C LEU A 45 5.99 -12.93 0.29
N TYR A 46 4.83 -13.32 -0.22
CA TYR A 46 4.62 -14.64 -0.86
C TYR A 46 4.80 -14.62 -2.38
N ARG A 47 5.25 -13.50 -2.96
CA ARG A 47 5.38 -13.33 -4.41
C ARG A 47 4.09 -13.70 -5.17
N ALA A 48 2.94 -13.34 -4.61
CA ALA A 48 1.65 -13.65 -5.21
C ALA A 48 1.53 -13.02 -6.61
N THR A 49 1.09 -13.82 -7.58
CA THR A 49 0.90 -13.37 -8.97
C THR A 49 -0.55 -12.97 -9.28
N HIS A 50 -1.50 -13.51 -8.52
CA HIS A 50 -2.93 -13.26 -8.66
C HIS A 50 -3.53 -13.02 -7.27
N VAL A 51 -4.26 -11.92 -7.11
CA VAL A 51 -4.91 -11.55 -5.85
C VAL A 51 -6.36 -11.18 -6.15
N PRO A 52 -7.34 -12.02 -5.78
CA PRO A 52 -8.74 -11.67 -5.92
C PRO A 52 -9.08 -10.58 -4.90
N VAL A 53 -9.72 -9.50 -5.37
CA VAL A 53 -10.12 -8.37 -4.53
C VAL A 53 -11.52 -7.89 -4.88
N GLY A 54 -12.24 -7.34 -3.90
CA GLY A 54 -13.47 -6.60 -4.15
C GLY A 54 -13.20 -5.27 -4.87
N GLU A 55 -14.25 -4.68 -5.46
CA GLU A 55 -14.18 -3.39 -6.15
C GLU A 55 -13.61 -2.27 -5.25
N ASP A 56 -13.95 -2.31 -3.97
CA ASP A 56 -13.56 -1.35 -2.95
C ASP A 56 -12.07 -1.44 -2.54
N GLN A 57 -11.39 -2.51 -2.95
CA GLN A 57 -9.98 -2.80 -2.65
C GLN A 57 -9.06 -2.66 -3.88
N LYS A 58 -9.61 -2.41 -5.07
CA LYS A 58 -8.82 -2.24 -6.31
C LYS A 58 -7.72 -1.19 -6.16
N GLN A 59 -8.02 -0.07 -5.51
CA GLN A 59 -7.04 1.00 -5.31
C GLN A 59 -5.83 0.55 -4.45
N HIS A 60 -6.04 -0.34 -3.47
CA HIS A 60 -4.93 -0.88 -2.67
C HIS A 60 -4.10 -1.90 -3.44
N LEU A 61 -4.74 -2.66 -4.35
CA LEU A 61 -4.01 -3.56 -5.23
C LEU A 61 -3.13 -2.76 -6.21
N GLU A 62 -3.63 -1.66 -6.76
CA GLU A 62 -2.81 -0.74 -7.57
C GLU A 62 -1.66 -0.12 -6.74
N LEU A 63 -1.93 0.31 -5.51
CA LEU A 63 -0.87 0.77 -4.60
C LEU A 63 0.19 -0.31 -4.35
N THR A 64 -0.21 -1.56 -4.21
CA THR A 64 0.71 -2.69 -4.03
C THR A 64 1.63 -2.84 -5.24
N ARG A 65 1.09 -2.68 -6.45
CA ARG A 65 1.87 -2.70 -7.70
C ARG A 65 2.85 -1.53 -7.77
N ASP A 66 2.41 -0.32 -7.41
CA ASP A 66 3.27 0.87 -7.34
C ASP A 66 4.43 0.69 -6.34
N ILE A 67 4.13 0.14 -5.16
CA ILE A 67 5.14 -0.17 -4.12
C ILE A 67 6.14 -1.21 -4.65
N ALA A 68 5.66 -2.28 -5.28
CA ALA A 68 6.53 -3.33 -5.84
C ALA A 68 7.45 -2.76 -6.93
N GLN A 69 6.90 -1.99 -7.87
CA GLN A 69 7.68 -1.37 -8.94
C GLN A 69 8.71 -0.40 -8.38
N LYS A 70 8.31 0.45 -7.42
CA LYS A 70 9.24 1.39 -6.79
C LYS A 70 10.35 0.66 -6.03
N PHE A 71 10.02 -0.36 -5.25
CA PHE A 71 11.01 -1.15 -4.53
C PHE A 71 11.99 -1.82 -5.48
N ASN A 72 11.50 -2.45 -6.54
CA ASN A 72 12.36 -3.08 -7.54
C ASN A 72 13.28 -2.06 -8.23
N ASN A 73 12.76 -0.88 -8.59
CA ASN A 73 13.57 0.16 -9.19
C ASN A 73 14.67 0.67 -8.24
N ASP A 74 14.31 0.94 -6.99
CA ASP A 74 15.23 1.50 -5.99
C ASP A 74 16.29 0.49 -5.52
N PHE A 75 15.96 -0.80 -5.51
CA PHE A 75 16.78 -1.84 -4.86
C PHE A 75 17.23 -2.98 -5.78
N SER A 76 16.93 -2.95 -7.09
CA SER A 76 17.23 -4.04 -8.05
C SER A 76 18.65 -4.60 -7.91
N GLU A 77 19.67 -3.74 -7.91
CA GLU A 77 21.08 -4.15 -7.79
C GLU A 77 21.42 -4.85 -6.47
N LYS A 78 20.65 -4.58 -5.40
CA LYS A 78 20.87 -5.12 -4.05
C LYS A 78 20.08 -6.41 -3.77
N ILE A 79 19.10 -6.70 -4.61
CA ILE A 79 18.20 -7.86 -4.46
C ILE A 79 18.30 -8.83 -5.63
N ALA A 80 19.11 -8.51 -6.65
CA ALA A 80 19.48 -9.43 -7.71
C ALA A 80 20.23 -10.62 -7.11
N ALA A 81 19.82 -11.83 -7.49
CA ALA A 81 20.42 -13.09 -7.06
C ALA A 81 21.75 -13.35 -7.79
#